data_AF-A0A931H579-F1
#
_entry.id   AF-A0A931H579-F1
#
_cell.length_a   1.000
_cell.length_b   1.000
_cell.length_c   1.000
_cell.angle_alpha   90.00
_cell.angle_beta   90.00
_cell.angle_gamma   90.00
#
_symmetry.space_group_name_H-M   'P 1'
#
loop_
_entity.id
_entity.type
_entity.pdbx_description
1 polymer ?
#
loop_
_entity_poly.entity_id
_entity_poly.type
_entity_poly.pdbx_seq_one_letter_code
_entity_poly.pdbx_strand_id
1 'polypeptide(L)'
;MHSGPVQVLAGALRPGKPIRQPTLLVAGATGTLGNEVMRRLVGHQRFGATYVLAREPIQAGLRGVALHRVESDSPRQWPLLPADTGVILFEPPRLFHDRERALWTPQPGQLVELALWMRRSGVTTLAVVLPHAQGRLPEALKRGLAGLDEHAVSTLGFERLLFVRSAQRPGAAKERGFLPSTARWMLSIFRYMIPSSEQPVRSVKVAEFVASALRHATPGIHVAEPAVVWRAAQGDVDAVVREWLAR
;
A
#
# COMPACT_ATOMS: atom_id res chain seq x y z
N MET A 1 -44.28 39.59 -1.72
CA MET A 1 -44.20 38.26 -2.36
C MET A 1 -43.77 37.27 -1.28
N HIS A 2 -44.74 36.57 -0.68
CA HIS A 2 -44.52 35.74 0.50
C HIS A 2 -44.13 34.32 0.08
N SER A 3 -42.86 33.96 0.27
CA SER A 3 -42.39 32.58 0.12
C SER A 3 -43.02 31.72 1.22
N GLY A 4 -44.00 30.90 0.84
CA GLY A 4 -44.81 30.14 1.78
C GLY A 4 -44.06 28.98 2.45
N PRO A 5 -44.52 28.55 3.66
CA PRO A 5 -43.90 27.48 4.46
C PRO A 5 -43.81 26.12 3.76
N VAL A 6 -44.61 25.90 2.72
CA VAL A 6 -44.58 24.70 1.87
C VAL A 6 -43.24 24.57 1.13
N GLN A 7 -42.59 25.70 0.79
CA GLN A 7 -41.30 25.71 0.10
C GLN A 7 -40.14 25.30 1.00
N VAL A 8 -40.30 25.43 2.33
CA VAL A 8 -39.33 24.97 3.33
C VAL A 8 -39.42 23.44 3.52
N LEU A 9 -40.62 22.88 3.51
CA LEU A 9 -40.83 21.42 3.60
C LEU A 9 -40.33 20.67 2.35
N ALA A 10 -40.43 21.26 1.16
CA ALA A 10 -39.94 20.65 -0.08
C ALA A 10 -38.40 20.50 -0.12
N GLY A 11 -37.67 21.30 0.68
CA GLY A 11 -36.22 21.14 0.85
C GLY A 11 -35.82 19.97 1.74
N ALA A 12 -36.66 19.63 2.73
CA ALA A 12 -36.41 18.56 3.71
C ALA A 12 -36.70 17.15 3.17
N LEU A 13 -37.51 17.04 2.11
CA LEU A 13 -37.84 15.78 1.44
C LEU A 13 -36.91 15.44 0.28
N ARG A 14 -35.87 16.25 0.02
CA ARG A 14 -34.85 15.87 -0.96
C ARG A 14 -34.11 14.65 -0.40
N PRO A 15 -34.12 13.50 -1.09
CA PRO A 15 -33.31 12.37 -0.67
C PRO A 15 -31.86 12.87 -0.55
N GLY A 16 -31.29 12.72 0.64
CA GLY A 16 -29.89 13.08 0.88
C GLY A 16 -29.03 12.45 -0.21
N LYS A 17 -28.08 13.22 -0.75
CA LYS A 17 -27.17 12.75 -1.79
C LYS A 17 -26.63 11.37 -1.35
N PRO A 18 -26.82 10.29 -2.13
CA PRO A 18 -26.38 8.97 -1.72
C PRO A 18 -24.88 9.06 -1.40
N ILE A 19 -24.52 8.59 -0.20
CA ILE A 19 -23.12 8.57 0.23
C ILE A 19 -22.41 7.60 -0.72
N ARG A 20 -21.71 8.15 -1.71
CA ARG A 20 -20.93 7.36 -2.66
C ARG A 20 -19.85 6.64 -1.85
N GLN A 21 -19.82 5.31 -1.95
CA GLN A 21 -18.72 4.54 -1.36
C GLN A 21 -17.41 4.96 -2.02
N PRO A 22 -16.32 5.09 -1.25
CA PRO A 22 -15.04 5.54 -1.77
C PRO A 22 -14.52 4.58 -2.83
N THR A 23 -13.75 5.12 -3.77
CA THR A 23 -13.04 4.36 -4.79
C THR A 23 -11.59 4.14 -4.34
N LEU A 24 -11.15 2.89 -4.39
CA LEU A 24 -9.78 2.46 -4.09
C LEU A 24 -8.95 2.37 -5.37
N LEU A 25 -7.71 2.82 -5.31
CA LEU A 25 -6.72 2.71 -6.38
C LEU A 25 -5.48 2.01 -5.86
N VAL A 26 -5.08 0.91 -6.48
CA VAL A 26 -3.96 0.06 -6.03
C VAL A 26 -2.90 -0.04 -7.11
N ALA A 27 -1.67 0.30 -6.74
CA ALA A 27 -0.48 0.13 -7.56
C ALA A 27 0.42 -0.97 -6.95
N GLY A 28 0.99 -1.85 -7.79
CA GLY A 28 1.96 -2.85 -7.35
C GLY A 28 1.39 -4.05 -6.60
N ALA A 29 0.14 -4.41 -6.86
CA ALA A 29 -0.49 -5.61 -6.29
C ALA A 29 0.04 -6.93 -6.92
N THR A 30 1.34 -7.05 -7.16
CA THR A 30 1.95 -8.04 -8.05
C THR A 30 2.53 -9.26 -7.33
N GLY A 31 2.55 -9.27 -5.99
CA GLY A 31 3.04 -10.41 -5.21
C GLY A 31 2.12 -10.85 -4.09
N THR A 32 2.68 -11.50 -3.07
CA THR A 32 1.92 -12.00 -1.91
C THR A 32 1.20 -10.92 -1.14
N LEU A 33 1.90 -9.83 -0.85
CA LEU A 33 1.35 -8.74 -0.07
C LEU A 33 0.27 -8.06 -0.89
N GLY A 34 0.52 -7.85 -2.19
CA GLY A 34 -0.51 -7.39 -3.12
C GLY A 34 -1.78 -8.22 -3.08
N ASN A 35 -1.67 -9.54 -3.22
CA ASN A 35 -2.82 -10.43 -3.18
C ASN A 35 -3.54 -10.41 -1.82
N GLU A 36 -2.81 -10.39 -0.71
CA GLU A 36 -3.42 -10.34 0.62
C GLU A 36 -4.09 -8.99 0.90
N VAL A 37 -3.47 -7.87 0.52
CA VAL A 37 -4.06 -6.53 0.62
C VAL A 37 -5.34 -6.46 -0.22
N MET A 38 -5.29 -6.92 -1.48
CA MET A 38 -6.46 -6.95 -2.35
C MET A 38 -7.59 -7.80 -1.77
N ARG A 39 -7.29 -9.03 -1.33
CA ARG A 39 -8.27 -9.94 -0.72
C ARG A 39 -8.96 -9.28 0.48
N ARG A 40 -8.19 -8.60 1.33
CA ARG A 40 -8.70 -8.00 2.57
C ARG A 40 -9.47 -6.70 2.33
N LEU A 41 -8.96 -5.80 1.49
CA LEU A 41 -9.63 -4.54 1.19
C LEU A 41 -10.93 -4.73 0.40
N VAL A 42 -10.94 -5.64 -0.58
CA VAL A 42 -12.15 -5.99 -1.33
C VAL A 42 -13.13 -6.78 -0.43
N GLY A 43 -12.62 -7.70 0.40
CA GLY A 43 -13.43 -8.49 1.32
C GLY A 43 -14.15 -7.66 2.38
N HIS A 44 -13.61 -6.51 2.80
CA HIS A 44 -14.27 -5.61 3.75
C HIS A 44 -15.43 -4.80 3.15
N GLN A 45 -15.63 -4.82 1.82
CA GLN A 45 -16.74 -4.11 1.13
C GLN A 45 -16.88 -2.62 1.50
N ARG A 46 -15.77 -1.96 1.87
CA ARG A 46 -15.75 -0.52 2.20
C ARG A 46 -15.66 0.38 0.98
N PHE A 47 -15.23 -0.17 -0.16
CA PHE A 47 -15.02 0.57 -1.39
C PHE A 47 -16.04 0.13 -2.44
N GLY A 48 -16.66 1.10 -3.11
CA GLY A 48 -17.67 0.83 -4.14
C GLY A 48 -17.04 0.35 -5.45
N ALA A 49 -15.78 0.73 -5.68
CA ALA A 49 -14.97 0.27 -6.80
C ALA A 49 -13.50 0.21 -6.39
N THR A 50 -12.77 -0.77 -6.91
CA THR A 50 -11.33 -0.90 -6.76
C THR A 50 -10.67 -0.95 -8.13
N TYR A 51 -9.78 0.00 -8.41
CA TYR A 51 -8.94 0.01 -9.60
C TYR A 51 -7.56 -0.53 -9.27
N VAL A 52 -7.05 -1.46 -10.07
CA VAL A 52 -5.68 -1.97 -9.94
C VAL A 52 -4.92 -1.67 -11.22
N LEU A 53 -3.72 -1.08 -11.09
CA LEU A 53 -2.91 -0.74 -12.24
C LEU A 53 -2.31 -1.99 -12.91
N ALA A 54 -2.45 -2.06 -14.23
CA ALA A 54 -1.99 -3.18 -15.06
C ALA A 54 -1.17 -2.70 -16.26
N ARG A 55 -0.12 -3.44 -16.63
CA ARG A 55 0.66 -3.26 -17.86
C ARG A 55 -0.06 -3.85 -19.08
N GLU A 56 -0.72 -4.98 -18.89
CA GLU A 56 -1.37 -5.75 -19.96
C GLU A 56 -2.89 -5.78 -19.78
N PRO A 57 -3.68 -5.87 -20.88
CA PRO A 57 -5.12 -6.01 -20.79
C PRO A 57 -5.49 -7.39 -20.23
N ILE A 58 -6.05 -7.43 -19.01
CA ILE A 58 -6.53 -8.65 -18.37
C ILE A 58 -7.93 -8.43 -17.81
N GLN A 59 -8.75 -9.48 -17.78
CA GLN A 59 -10.03 -9.47 -17.08
C GLN A 59 -9.83 -9.61 -15.56
N ALA A 60 -10.45 -8.71 -14.81
CA ALA A 60 -10.52 -8.84 -13.36
C ALA A 60 -11.37 -10.07 -12.98
N GLY A 61 -10.91 -10.83 -11.99
CA GLY A 61 -11.56 -12.07 -11.54
C GLY A 61 -12.41 -11.88 -10.30
N LEU A 62 -12.54 -10.64 -9.82
CA LEU A 62 -13.23 -10.27 -8.60
C LEU A 62 -14.25 -9.19 -8.93
N ARG A 63 -15.48 -9.36 -8.42
CA ARG A 63 -16.55 -8.37 -8.57
C ARG A 63 -16.16 -7.07 -7.87
N GLY A 64 -16.38 -5.94 -8.53
CA GLY A 64 -16.01 -4.61 -8.00
C GLY A 64 -14.54 -4.25 -8.15
N VAL A 65 -13.72 -5.13 -8.75
CA VAL A 65 -12.34 -4.84 -9.13
C VAL A 65 -12.27 -4.63 -10.64
N ALA A 66 -11.65 -3.53 -11.06
CA ALA A 66 -11.35 -3.23 -12.46
C ALA A 66 -9.84 -3.07 -12.62
N LEU A 67 -9.28 -3.65 -13.68
CA LEU A 67 -7.89 -3.42 -14.05
C LEU A 67 -7.83 -2.15 -14.91
N HIS A 68 -6.99 -1.19 -14.51
CA HIS A 68 -6.73 0.02 -15.29
C HIS A 68 -5.39 -0.14 -15.99
N ARG A 69 -5.42 -0.22 -17.32
CA ARG A 69 -4.20 -0.35 -18.12
C ARG A 69 -3.44 0.97 -18.12
N VAL A 70 -2.16 0.91 -17.79
CA VAL A 70 -1.23 2.02 -17.94
C VAL A 70 -0.44 1.87 -19.24
N GLU A 71 -0.38 2.93 -20.03
CA GLU A 71 0.19 2.90 -21.39
C GLU A 71 1.69 3.22 -21.42
N SER A 72 2.23 3.73 -20.32
CA SER A 72 3.62 4.18 -20.17
C SER A 72 4.16 3.75 -18.81
N ASP A 73 5.48 3.61 -18.71
CA ASP A 73 6.14 3.38 -17.41
C ASP A 73 6.18 4.67 -16.56
N SER A 74 5.92 5.86 -17.12
CA SER A 74 5.91 7.12 -16.36
C SER A 74 4.50 7.51 -15.88
N PRO A 75 4.25 7.58 -14.56
CA PRO A 75 2.97 8.02 -14.00
C PRO A 75 2.53 9.44 -14.39
N ARG A 76 3.46 10.29 -14.85
CA ARG A 76 3.14 11.66 -15.28
C ARG A 76 2.23 11.70 -16.51
N GLN A 77 2.34 10.69 -17.37
CA GLN A 77 1.66 10.65 -18.66
C GLN A 77 0.29 9.95 -18.59
N TRP A 78 -0.05 9.37 -17.44
CA TRP A 78 -1.28 8.60 -17.33
C TRP A 78 -2.51 9.51 -17.25
N PRO A 79 -3.64 9.10 -17.86
CA PRO A 79 -4.91 9.79 -17.67
C PRO A 79 -5.28 9.80 -16.19
N LEU A 80 -6.03 10.82 -15.77
CA LEU A 80 -6.53 10.89 -14.40
C LEU A 80 -7.63 9.84 -14.20
N LEU A 81 -7.59 9.17 -13.05
CA LEU A 81 -8.54 8.13 -12.69
C LEU A 81 -9.17 8.46 -11.34
N PRO A 82 -10.41 8.96 -11.29
CA PRO A 82 -11.05 9.42 -10.06
C PRO A 82 -11.03 8.35 -8.96
N ALA A 83 -10.31 8.63 -7.87
CA ALA A 83 -10.19 7.75 -6.71
C ALA A 83 -10.06 8.56 -5.42
N ASP A 84 -10.55 8.01 -4.30
CA ASP A 84 -10.53 8.67 -3.00
C ASP A 84 -9.37 8.16 -2.13
N THR A 85 -9.05 6.87 -2.25
CA THR A 85 -8.00 6.19 -1.48
C THR A 85 -7.00 5.50 -2.42
N GLY A 86 -5.72 5.70 -2.16
CA GLY A 86 -4.61 5.11 -2.90
C GLY A 86 -3.79 4.17 -2.04
N VAL A 87 -3.36 3.05 -2.61
CA VAL A 87 -2.42 2.11 -1.99
C VAL A 87 -1.28 1.84 -2.98
N ILE A 88 -0.06 2.10 -2.56
CA ILE A 88 1.16 1.84 -3.33
C ILE A 88 1.92 0.72 -2.64
N LEU A 89 2.15 -0.37 -3.35
CA LEU A 89 2.86 -1.55 -2.86
C LEU A 89 4.13 -1.72 -3.69
N PHE A 90 5.29 -1.71 -3.05
CA PHE A 90 6.53 -2.07 -3.72
C PHE A 90 6.83 -3.54 -3.47
N GLU A 91 6.29 -4.43 -4.31
CA GLU A 91 6.56 -5.86 -4.25
C GLU A 91 6.97 -6.35 -5.66
N PRO A 92 8.02 -7.19 -5.78
CA PRO A 92 8.37 -7.76 -7.09
C PRO A 92 7.30 -8.79 -7.53
N PRO A 93 7.00 -8.87 -8.84
CA PRO A 93 6.04 -9.85 -9.36
C PRO A 93 6.55 -11.28 -9.18
N ARG A 94 5.65 -12.24 -8.94
CA ARG A 94 6.04 -13.66 -8.91
C ARG A 94 6.17 -14.18 -10.34
N LEU A 95 7.34 -14.73 -10.65
CA LEU A 95 7.67 -15.22 -12.00
C LEU A 95 6.80 -16.40 -12.49
N PHE A 96 6.07 -17.08 -11.60
CA PHE A 96 5.34 -18.32 -11.91
C PHE A 96 3.83 -18.14 -12.13
N HIS A 97 3.29 -16.92 -12.03
CA HIS A 97 1.87 -16.65 -12.24
C HIS A 97 1.70 -15.55 -13.31
N ASP A 98 1.27 -15.94 -14.51
CA ASP A 98 1.15 -15.04 -15.66
C ASP A 98 0.23 -13.84 -15.40
N ARG A 99 -0.78 -14.00 -14.54
CA ARG A 99 -1.68 -12.92 -14.15
C ARG A 99 -0.98 -11.80 -13.38
N GLU A 100 -0.01 -12.12 -12.54
CA GLU A 100 0.71 -11.15 -11.72
C GLU A 100 1.73 -10.35 -12.55
N ARG A 101 2.25 -10.93 -13.63
CA ARG A 101 3.13 -10.24 -14.59
C ARG A 101 2.43 -9.11 -15.34
N ALA A 102 1.14 -9.27 -15.60
CA ALA A 102 0.34 -8.26 -16.26
C ALA A 102 0.00 -7.07 -15.38
N LEU A 103 0.19 -7.17 -14.06
CA LEU A 103 0.00 -6.06 -13.14
C LEU A 103 1.20 -5.11 -13.20
N TRP A 104 0.93 -3.81 -13.03
CA TRP A 104 2.00 -2.83 -13.04
C TRP A 104 2.71 -2.80 -11.68
N THR A 105 4.03 -3.05 -11.71
CA THR A 105 4.90 -2.99 -10.53
C THR A 105 5.60 -1.63 -10.48
N PRO A 106 5.41 -0.83 -9.41
CA PRO A 106 6.13 0.42 -9.19
C PRO A 106 7.59 0.16 -8.82
N GLN A 107 8.48 1.03 -9.31
CA GLN A 107 9.86 1.09 -8.82
C GLN A 107 10.00 2.15 -7.72
N PRO A 108 10.85 1.95 -6.70
CA PRO A 108 11.00 2.90 -5.60
C PRO A 108 11.18 4.36 -6.02
N GLY A 109 12.02 4.64 -7.04
CA GLY A 109 12.24 6.00 -7.55
C GLY A 109 11.04 6.63 -8.26
N GLN A 110 9.96 5.88 -8.51
CA GLN A 110 8.71 6.40 -9.08
C GLN A 110 7.70 6.81 -8.01
N LEU A 111 8.03 6.66 -6.72
CA LEU A 111 7.12 6.93 -5.60
C LEU A 111 6.52 8.34 -5.68
N VAL A 112 7.37 9.36 -5.84
CA VAL A 112 6.93 10.76 -5.86
C VAL A 112 6.02 11.03 -7.06
N GLU A 113 6.37 10.54 -8.25
CA GLU A 113 5.55 10.72 -9.46
C GLU A 113 4.20 10.03 -9.36
N LEU A 114 4.19 8.82 -8.80
CA LEU A 114 2.99 8.04 -8.60
C LEU A 114 2.07 8.67 -7.56
N ALA A 115 2.62 9.12 -6.43
CA ALA A 115 1.86 9.82 -5.40
C ALA A 115 1.28 11.13 -5.94
N LEU A 116 2.06 11.92 -6.68
CA LEU A 116 1.59 13.11 -7.38
C LEU A 116 0.42 12.80 -8.33
N TRP A 117 0.54 11.74 -9.14
CA TRP A 117 -0.54 11.33 -10.03
C TRP A 117 -1.79 10.88 -9.26
N MET A 118 -1.65 10.10 -8.20
CA MET A 118 -2.77 9.71 -7.32
C MET A 118 -3.44 10.94 -6.71
N ARG A 119 -2.67 11.94 -6.27
CA ARG A 119 -3.19 13.20 -5.75
C ARG A 119 -4.02 13.96 -6.78
N ARG A 120 -3.51 14.09 -8.02
CA ARG A 120 -4.26 14.72 -9.13
C ARG A 120 -5.52 13.94 -9.51
N SER A 121 -5.50 12.63 -9.31
CA SER A 121 -6.64 11.73 -9.49
C SER A 121 -7.70 11.84 -8.38
N GLY A 122 -7.50 12.71 -7.38
CA GLY A 122 -8.46 12.99 -6.30
C GLY A 122 -8.17 12.26 -4.99
N VAL A 123 -7.10 11.45 -4.92
CA VAL A 123 -6.79 10.69 -3.72
C VAL A 123 -6.49 11.64 -2.57
N THR A 124 -7.22 11.48 -1.46
CA THR A 124 -7.00 12.21 -0.22
C THR A 124 -6.29 11.36 0.82
N THR A 125 -6.46 10.04 0.74
CA THR A 125 -5.86 9.05 1.65
C THR A 125 -4.88 8.17 0.90
N LEU A 126 -3.60 8.22 1.23
CA LEU A 126 -2.57 7.41 0.59
C LEU A 126 -1.88 6.51 1.61
N ALA A 127 -1.80 5.21 1.32
CA ALA A 127 -0.94 4.27 2.02
C ALA A 127 0.19 3.79 1.11
N VAL A 128 1.43 3.90 1.58
CA VAL A 128 2.63 3.47 0.88
C VAL A 128 3.28 2.36 1.70
N VAL A 129 3.36 1.16 1.13
CA VAL A 129 3.99 0.01 1.78
C VAL A 129 5.35 -0.23 1.17
N LEU A 130 6.37 0.06 1.95
CA LEU A 130 7.77 0.01 1.55
C LEU A 130 8.41 -1.28 2.09
N PRO A 131 8.98 -2.12 1.20
CA PRO A 131 9.81 -3.23 1.63
C PRO A 131 11.11 -2.66 2.17
N HIS A 132 11.44 -3.01 3.41
CA HIS A 132 12.78 -2.80 3.94
C HIS A 132 13.63 -4.01 3.57
N ALA A 133 14.38 -3.90 2.46
CA ALA A 133 15.28 -4.95 1.96
C ALA A 133 16.71 -4.72 2.45
N GLN A 134 17.14 -5.54 3.41
CA GLN A 134 18.52 -5.59 3.90
C GLN A 134 19.45 -6.06 2.78
N GLY A 135 20.49 -5.26 2.46
CA GLY A 135 21.70 -5.80 1.78
C GLY A 135 21.83 -5.64 0.26
N ARG A 136 21.48 -4.48 -0.33
CA ARG A 136 21.79 -4.19 -1.76
C ARG A 136 22.30 -2.78 -2.10
N LEU A 137 22.46 -1.91 -1.12
CA LEU A 137 23.17 -0.61 -1.16
C LEU A 137 23.54 -0.30 0.31
N PRO A 138 24.54 0.56 0.58
CA PRO A 138 24.79 1.03 1.94
C PRO A 138 23.48 1.53 2.56
N GLU A 139 23.10 0.93 3.69
CA GLU A 139 21.77 1.14 4.31
C GLU A 139 21.48 2.62 4.61
N ALA A 140 22.52 3.42 4.86
CA ALA A 140 22.41 4.87 5.06
C ALA A 140 21.92 5.60 3.80
N LEU A 141 22.36 5.19 2.60
CA LEU A 141 21.97 5.82 1.35
C LEU A 141 20.55 5.43 0.94
N LYS A 142 20.17 4.16 1.12
CA LYS A 142 18.79 3.72 0.92
C LYS A 142 17.83 4.40 1.88
N ARG A 143 18.18 4.50 3.17
CA ARG A 143 17.36 5.21 4.16
C ARG A 143 17.30 6.70 3.86
N GLY A 144 18.41 7.31 3.44
CA GLY A 144 18.43 8.72 3.01
C GLY A 144 17.52 8.96 1.81
N LEU A 145 17.63 8.15 0.76
CA LEU A 145 16.79 8.26 -0.45
C LEU A 145 15.31 7.96 -0.17
N ALA A 146 15.02 6.90 0.59
CA ALA A 146 13.66 6.61 1.04
C ALA A 146 13.10 7.74 1.90
N GLY A 147 13.89 8.29 2.83
CA GLY A 147 13.49 9.44 3.64
C GLY A 147 13.24 10.70 2.82
N LEU A 148 14.03 10.95 1.76
CA LEU A 148 13.85 12.07 0.85
C LEU A 148 12.59 11.92 0.00
N ASP A 149 12.33 10.73 -0.55
CA ASP A 149 11.12 10.46 -1.33
C ASP A 149 9.87 10.47 -0.44
N GLU A 150 9.94 9.90 0.77
CA GLU A 150 8.87 9.97 1.77
C GLU A 150 8.58 11.42 2.18
N HIS A 151 9.63 12.22 2.40
CA HIS A 151 9.49 13.64 2.70
C HIS A 151 8.86 14.40 1.52
N ALA A 152 9.31 14.15 0.29
CA ALA A 152 8.72 14.73 -0.91
C ALA A 152 7.24 14.34 -1.08
N VAL A 153 6.85 13.11 -0.74
CA VAL A 153 5.43 12.71 -0.74
C VAL A 153 4.65 13.38 0.38
N SER A 154 5.26 13.61 1.55
CA SER A 154 4.64 14.28 2.68
C SER A 154 4.24 15.73 2.40
N THR A 155 4.96 16.41 1.49
CA THR A 155 4.65 17.78 1.08
C THR A 155 3.57 17.87 0.00
N LEU A 156 3.08 16.75 -0.54
CA LEU A 156 2.02 16.72 -1.57
C LEU A 156 0.61 17.04 -1.03
N GLY A 157 0.46 17.18 0.29
CA GLY A 157 -0.77 17.64 0.93
C GLY A 157 -1.90 16.62 0.89
N PHE A 158 -1.60 15.32 1.07
CA PHE A 158 -2.63 14.33 1.38
C PHE A 158 -3.27 14.63 2.73
N GLU A 159 -4.58 14.39 2.84
CA GLU A 159 -5.29 14.53 4.12
C GLU A 159 -4.81 13.47 5.12
N ARG A 160 -4.61 12.25 4.61
CA ARG A 160 -4.16 11.08 5.38
C ARG A 160 -3.04 10.38 4.61
N LEU A 161 -1.84 10.37 5.15
CA LEU A 161 -0.68 9.72 4.55
C LEU A 161 -0.12 8.68 5.51
N LEU A 162 -0.03 7.43 5.05
CA LEU A 162 0.48 6.30 5.82
C LEU A 162 1.72 5.73 5.14
N PHE A 163 2.87 5.71 5.83
CA PHE A 163 4.04 4.96 5.41
C PHE A 163 4.15 3.69 6.27
N VAL A 164 4.15 2.52 5.62
CA VAL A 164 4.27 1.23 6.29
C VAL A 164 5.57 0.58 5.86
N ARG A 165 6.57 0.60 6.74
CA ARG A 165 7.86 -0.03 6.49
C ARG A 165 7.83 -1.46 7.01
N SER A 166 7.87 -2.44 6.10
CA SER A 166 7.88 -3.87 6.49
C SER A 166 9.27 -4.47 6.29
N ALA A 167 9.84 -5.07 7.33
CA ALA A 167 11.06 -5.88 7.19
C ALA A 167 10.77 -7.09 6.28
N GLN A 168 11.46 -7.19 5.15
CA GLN A 168 11.39 -8.35 4.28
C GLN A 168 12.56 -9.29 4.53
N ARG A 169 12.26 -10.60 4.51
CA ARG A 169 13.32 -11.61 4.41
C ARG A 169 14.07 -11.34 3.10
N PRO A 170 15.42 -11.27 3.08
CA PRO A 170 16.16 -11.28 1.84
C PRO A 170 15.69 -12.50 1.06
N GLY A 171 14.98 -12.27 -0.05
CA GLY A 171 14.60 -13.35 -0.95
C GLY A 171 15.88 -14.06 -1.31
N ALA A 172 15.93 -15.38 -1.11
CA ALA A 172 17.11 -16.19 -1.37
C ALA A 172 17.60 -15.85 -2.78
N ALA A 173 18.64 -15.03 -2.88
CA ALA A 173 19.37 -14.86 -4.10
C ALA A 173 19.77 -16.28 -4.46
N LYS A 174 19.42 -16.72 -5.67
CA LYS A 174 19.89 -17.98 -6.23
C LYS A 174 21.42 -17.84 -6.26
N GLU A 175 22.09 -18.28 -5.21
CA GLU A 175 23.53 -18.46 -5.19
C GLU A 175 23.81 -19.49 -6.27
N ARG A 176 24.20 -18.99 -7.45
CA ARG A 176 24.84 -19.79 -8.48
C ARG A 176 26.22 -20.15 -7.92
N GLY A 177 26.27 -21.20 -7.10
CA GLY A 177 27.49 -21.70 -6.48
C GLY A 177 27.25 -23.05 -5.84
N PHE A 178 28.06 -24.04 -6.20
CA PHE A 178 27.92 -25.45 -5.82
C PHE A 178 28.31 -25.78 -4.36
N LEU A 179 28.33 -24.81 -3.43
CA LEU A 179 28.64 -25.07 -2.01
C LEU A 179 27.58 -24.48 -1.05
N PRO A 180 26.42 -25.11 -0.85
CA PRO A 180 25.31 -24.52 -0.10
C PRO A 180 25.15 -25.00 1.37
N SER A 181 26.00 -25.89 1.89
CA SER A 181 25.77 -26.49 3.22
C SER A 181 26.52 -25.79 4.37
N THR A 182 27.80 -25.45 4.19
CA THR A 182 28.64 -24.90 5.27
C THR A 182 28.38 -23.42 5.54
N ALA A 183 28.12 -22.60 4.50
CA ALA A 183 27.75 -21.20 4.65
C ALA A 183 26.44 -21.03 5.43
N ARG A 184 25.48 -21.93 5.22
CA ARG A 184 24.19 -21.95 5.91
C ARG A 184 24.31 -22.31 7.39
N TRP A 185 25.31 -23.13 7.75
CA TRP A 185 25.63 -23.46 9.14
C TRP A 185 26.35 -22.30 9.86
N MET A 186 27.36 -21.68 9.24
CA MET A 186 28.04 -20.50 9.80
C MET A 186 27.08 -19.30 9.96
N LEU A 187 26.20 -19.06 8.98
CA LEU A 187 25.17 -18.01 9.07
C LEU A 187 24.06 -18.34 10.09
N SER A 188 23.92 -19.59 10.53
CA SER A 188 22.96 -19.97 11.57
C SER A 188 23.38 -19.47 12.96
N ILE A 189 24.69 -19.35 13.20
CA ILE A 189 25.26 -18.86 14.46
C ILE A 189 25.02 -17.35 14.59
N PHE A 190 25.14 -16.60 13.48
CA PHE A 190 24.82 -15.17 13.43
C PHE A 190 23.32 -14.83 13.49
N ARG A 191 22.44 -15.81 13.27
CA ARG A 191 20.97 -15.62 13.37
C ARG A 191 20.50 -15.28 14.78
N TYR A 192 21.34 -15.51 15.80
CA TYR A 192 21.09 -15.14 17.19
C TYR A 192 21.41 -13.66 17.52
N MET A 193 22.05 -12.92 16.60
CA MET A 193 22.40 -11.50 16.78
C MET A 193 21.54 -10.53 15.97
N ILE A 194 20.44 -10.99 15.34
CA ILE A 194 19.48 -10.09 14.69
C ILE A 194 18.48 -9.63 15.76
N PRO A 195 18.34 -8.32 16.03
CA PRO A 195 17.32 -7.81 16.95
C PRO A 195 15.95 -8.37 16.58
N SER A 196 15.26 -8.97 17.54
CA SER A 196 14.01 -9.71 17.29
C SER A 196 12.88 -8.82 16.71
N SER A 197 13.02 -7.50 16.84
CA SER A 197 12.14 -6.47 16.27
C SER A 197 12.19 -6.34 14.74
N GLU A 198 13.12 -7.02 14.05
CA GLU A 198 13.30 -6.93 12.59
C GLU A 198 13.02 -8.25 11.85
N GLN A 199 12.37 -9.22 12.50
CA GLN A 199 12.06 -10.49 11.84
C GLN A 199 11.03 -10.30 10.71
N PRO A 200 11.14 -11.07 9.60
CA PRO A 200 10.23 -10.96 8.48
C PRO A 200 8.79 -11.23 8.90
N VAL A 201 7.91 -10.26 8.65
CA VAL A 201 6.47 -10.38 8.93
C VAL A 201 5.78 -11.07 7.75
N ARG A 202 4.83 -11.97 8.04
CA ARG A 202 4.02 -12.62 7.00
C ARG A 202 3.16 -11.59 6.27
N SER A 203 3.05 -11.72 4.94
CA SER A 203 2.29 -10.79 4.09
C SER A 203 0.83 -10.61 4.55
N VAL A 204 0.20 -11.66 5.08
CA VAL A 204 -1.16 -11.61 5.65
C VAL A 204 -1.26 -10.61 6.81
N LYS A 205 -0.25 -10.57 7.68
CA LYS A 205 -0.23 -9.67 8.84
C LYS A 205 0.07 -8.22 8.45
N VAL A 206 0.94 -8.01 7.46
CA VAL A 206 1.15 -6.67 6.89
C VAL A 206 -0.11 -6.18 6.19
N ALA A 207 -0.81 -7.03 5.44
CA ALA A 207 -2.09 -6.69 4.82
C ALA A 207 -3.18 -6.38 5.85
N GLU A 208 -3.23 -7.14 6.96
CA GLU A 208 -4.11 -6.87 8.09
C GLU A 208 -3.82 -5.50 8.73
N PHE A 209 -2.54 -5.18 8.91
CA PHE A 209 -2.09 -3.89 9.43
C PHE A 209 -2.51 -2.74 8.50
N VAL A 210 -2.23 -2.84 7.20
CA VAL A 210 -2.59 -1.81 6.21
C VAL A 210 -4.10 -1.61 6.16
N ALA A 211 -4.87 -2.70 6.17
CA ALA A 211 -6.32 -2.61 6.19
C ALA A 211 -6.83 -1.90 7.44
N SER A 212 -6.36 -2.29 8.64
CA SER A 212 -6.74 -1.63 9.89
C SER A 212 -6.30 -0.15 9.92
N ALA A 213 -5.08 0.15 9.47
CA ALA A 213 -4.56 1.51 9.40
C ALA A 213 -5.44 2.41 8.52
N LEU A 214 -5.83 1.95 7.33
CA LEU A 214 -6.75 2.68 6.45
C LEU A 214 -8.15 2.86 7.06
N ARG A 215 -8.59 1.97 7.94
CA ARG A 215 -9.89 2.11 8.62
C ARG A 215 -9.86 3.18 9.71
N HIS A 216 -8.74 3.31 10.42
CA HIS A 216 -8.62 4.13 11.63
C HIS A 216 -7.80 5.40 11.43
N ALA A 217 -7.17 5.59 10.27
CA ALA A 217 -6.32 6.74 9.99
C ALA A 217 -7.02 8.07 10.29
N THR A 218 -6.42 8.86 11.16
CA THR A 218 -6.74 10.26 11.42
C THR A 218 -5.98 11.16 10.45
N PRO A 219 -6.47 12.40 10.17
CA PRO A 219 -5.75 13.35 9.33
C PRO A 219 -4.31 13.56 9.81
N GLY A 220 -3.36 13.61 8.88
CA GLY A 220 -1.93 13.72 9.17
C GLY A 220 -1.08 12.68 8.48
N ILE A 221 0.20 12.68 8.83
CA ILE A 221 1.23 11.79 8.29
C ILE A 221 1.62 10.80 9.38
N HIS A 222 1.47 9.51 9.11
CA HIS A 222 1.76 8.44 10.05
C HIS A 222 2.82 7.51 9.46
N VAL A 223 3.91 7.31 10.20
CA VAL A 223 5.00 6.40 9.79
C VAL A 223 5.03 5.21 10.73
N ALA A 224 4.75 4.02 10.20
CA ALA A 224 4.87 2.76 10.91
C ALA A 224 6.26 2.17 10.65
N GLU A 225 7.11 2.26 11.68
CA GLU A 225 8.42 1.61 11.66
C GLU A 225 8.28 0.08 11.69
N PRO A 226 9.28 -0.68 11.22
CA PRO A 226 9.23 -2.14 11.17
C PRO A 226 8.87 -2.80 12.51
N ALA A 227 9.34 -2.22 13.63
CA ALA A 227 9.03 -2.71 14.97
C ALA A 227 7.52 -2.60 15.33
N VAL A 228 6.82 -1.59 14.83
CA VAL A 228 5.37 -1.42 15.03
C VAL A 228 4.61 -2.48 14.25
N VAL A 229 4.98 -2.68 12.97
CA VAL A 229 4.38 -3.70 12.11
C VAL A 229 4.65 -5.11 12.67
N TRP A 230 5.86 -5.34 13.20
CA TRP A 230 6.22 -6.59 13.86
C TRP A 230 5.41 -6.82 15.13
N ARG A 231 5.27 -5.80 16.00
CA ARG A 231 4.45 -5.91 17.22
C ARG A 231 3.00 -6.23 16.89
N ALA A 232 2.41 -5.53 15.92
CA ALA A 232 1.06 -5.82 15.46
C ALA A 232 0.91 -7.26 14.97
N ALA A 233 1.93 -7.81 14.30
CA ALA A 233 1.91 -9.18 13.82
C ALA A 233 1.92 -10.24 14.94
N GLN A 234 2.40 -9.91 16.15
CA GLN A 234 2.45 -10.83 17.30
C GLN A 234 1.14 -10.94 18.08
N GLY A 235 0.18 -10.04 17.87
CA GLY A 235 -1.02 -9.96 18.69
C GLY A 235 -2.23 -9.37 17.96
N ASP A 236 -2.98 -8.54 18.68
CA ASP A 236 -4.13 -7.81 18.12
C ASP A 236 -3.64 -6.64 17.27
N VAL A 237 -3.74 -6.80 15.96
CA VAL A 237 -3.34 -5.79 14.97
C VAL A 237 -4.14 -4.51 15.15
N ASP A 238 -5.43 -4.60 15.45
CA ASP A 238 -6.33 -3.45 15.50
C ASP A 238 -6.04 -2.57 16.74
N ALA A 239 -5.77 -3.21 17.88
CA ALA A 239 -5.33 -2.51 19.08
C ALA A 239 -4.01 -1.77 18.87
N VAL A 240 -3.00 -2.43 18.28
CA VAL A 240 -1.69 -1.81 18.02
C VAL A 240 -1.79 -0.68 17.00
N VAL A 241 -2.60 -0.83 15.96
CA VAL A 241 -2.82 0.23 14.96
C VAL A 241 -3.48 1.45 15.60
N ARG A 242 -4.52 1.28 16.43
CA ARG A 242 -5.16 2.40 17.14
C ARG A 242 -4.18 3.11 18.07
N GLU A 243 -3.38 2.37 18.83
CA GLU A 243 -2.37 2.94 19.71
C GLU A 243 -1.31 3.72 18.91
N TRP A 244 -0.89 3.19 17.76
CA TRP A 244 0.08 3.84 16.88
C TRP A 244 -0.46 5.13 16.26
N LEU A 245 -1.70 5.13 15.77
CA LEU A 245 -2.33 6.31 15.15
C LEU A 245 -2.73 7.41 16.15
N ALA A 246 -2.76 7.09 17.44
CA ALA A 246 -3.06 8.05 18.51
C ALA A 246 -1.83 8.83 18.99
N ARG A 247 -0.63 8.51 18.47
CA ARG A 247 0.64 9.18 18.80
C ARG A 247 0.95 10.26 17.77
#